data_AF-A0A5B7C2G7-F1
#
_entry.id   AF-A0A5B7C2G7-F1
#
_cell.length_a   1.000
_cell.length_b   1.000
_cell.length_c   1.000
_cell.angle_alpha   90.00
_cell.angle_beta   90.00
_cell.angle_gamma   90.00
#
_symmetry.space_group_name_H-M   'P 1'
#
loop_
_entity.id
_entity.type
_entity.pdbx_description
1 polymer ?
#
loop_
_entity_poly.entity_id
_entity_poly.type
_entity_poly.pdbx_seq_one_letter_code
_entity_poly.pdbx_strand_id
1 'polypeptide(L)'
;MQCKDKFLLQSAIMPPHTDVDELPQDTFNKDSGRTIEECKLRVVYISPHAAVGNSEDEAFRGLKQSFDSSSTRRSASFDDNQALQGLKDERDAAVRQAQQLQQELEILKRRWNRKSDPGFSFTFALFVALIGIMVGFLLNLSLSSPSTQ
;
A
#
# COMPACT_ATOMS: atom_id res chain seq x y z
N MET A 1 -19.19 5.98 -27.27
CA MET A 1 -20.04 4.88 -26.76
C MET A 1 -20.21 5.08 -25.26
N GLN A 2 -21.44 5.05 -24.74
CA GLN A 2 -21.67 5.04 -23.29
C GLN A 2 -22.03 3.60 -22.90
N CYS A 3 -21.17 2.98 -22.07
CA CYS A 3 -21.47 1.68 -21.49
C CYS A 3 -22.66 1.82 -20.54
N LYS A 4 -23.62 0.90 -20.59
CA LYS A 4 -24.75 0.86 -19.64
C LYS A 4 -24.57 -0.23 -18.59
N ASP A 5 -23.44 -0.94 -18.66
CA ASP A 5 -23.16 -2.06 -17.79
C ASP A 5 -22.97 -1.58 -16.36
N LYS A 6 -23.37 -2.45 -15.44
CA LYS A 6 -23.35 -2.21 -14.00
C LYS A 6 -22.71 -3.43 -13.36
N PHE A 7 -21.75 -3.19 -12.49
CA PHE A 7 -21.21 -4.22 -11.61
C PHE A 7 -21.86 -4.09 -10.24
N LEU A 8 -22.14 -5.22 -9.61
CA LEU A 8 -22.55 -5.29 -8.22
C LEU A 8 -21.45 -6.03 -7.46
N LEU A 9 -20.83 -5.36 -6.51
CA LEU A 9 -19.92 -5.97 -5.55
C LEU A 9 -20.71 -6.28 -4.29
N GLN A 10 -20.61 -7.51 -3.80
CA GLN A 10 -21.20 -7.93 -2.54
C GLN A 10 -20.08 -8.44 -1.62
N SER A 11 -20.06 -7.97 -0.37
CA SER A 11 -19.14 -8.44 0.66
C SER A 11 -19.91 -8.91 1.89
N ALA A 12 -19.45 -10.01 2.47
CA ALA A 12 -20.01 -10.59 3.68
C ALA A 12 -18.87 -10.95 4.64
N ILE A 13 -19.08 -10.75 5.94
CA ILE A 13 -18.10 -11.12 6.96
C ILE A 13 -18.24 -12.61 7.26
N MET A 14 -17.15 -13.36 7.13
CA MET A 14 -17.10 -14.78 7.48
C MET A 14 -16.39 -15.02 8.82
N PRO A 15 -16.78 -16.05 9.58
CA PRO A 15 -16.09 -16.44 10.80
C PRO A 15 -14.60 -16.75 10.55
N PRO A 16 -13.73 -16.53 11.54
CA PRO A 16 -12.32 -16.92 11.44
C PRO A 16 -12.20 -18.43 11.22
N HIS A 17 -11.25 -18.84 10.37
CA HIS A 17 -11.01 -20.24 9.93
C HIS A 17 -12.00 -20.81 8.92
N THR A 18 -12.84 -19.99 8.29
CA THR A 18 -13.64 -20.42 7.14
C THR A 18 -12.73 -20.64 5.92
N ASP A 19 -12.72 -21.85 5.38
CA ASP A 19 -12.04 -22.14 4.11
C ASP A 19 -12.87 -21.64 2.92
N VAL A 20 -12.19 -21.22 1.84
CA VAL A 20 -12.84 -20.70 0.62
C VAL A 20 -13.67 -21.80 -0.05
N ASP A 21 -13.25 -23.06 0.06
CA ASP A 21 -13.97 -24.20 -0.51
C ASP A 21 -15.22 -24.60 0.30
N GLU A 22 -15.34 -24.14 1.56
CA GLU A 22 -16.47 -24.44 2.45
C GLU A 22 -17.51 -23.32 2.50
N LEU A 23 -17.40 -22.32 1.62
CA LEU A 23 -18.35 -21.20 1.55
C LEU A 23 -19.78 -21.69 1.31
N PRO A 24 -20.70 -21.52 2.28
CA PRO A 24 -22.09 -21.91 2.11
C PRO A 24 -22.73 -21.18 0.92
N GLN A 25 -23.58 -21.85 0.14
CA GLN A 25 -24.31 -21.21 -0.97
C GLN A 25 -25.21 -20.06 -0.51
N ASP A 26 -25.58 -20.03 0.78
CA ASP A 26 -26.39 -18.98 1.38
C ASP A 26 -25.59 -17.76 1.86
N THR A 27 -24.26 -17.71 1.65
CA THR A 27 -23.37 -16.66 2.18
C THR A 27 -23.79 -15.25 1.78
N PHE A 28 -24.28 -15.09 0.56
CA PHE A 28 -24.74 -13.79 0.04
C PHE A 28 -26.27 -13.67 0.01
N ASN A 29 -26.98 -14.51 0.76
CA ASN A 29 -28.43 -14.41 0.88
C ASN A 29 -28.80 -13.44 2.02
N LYS A 30 -29.66 -12.48 1.71
CA LYS A 30 -30.08 -11.41 2.63
C LYS A 30 -30.90 -11.91 3.83
N ASP A 31 -31.48 -13.11 3.71
CA ASP A 31 -32.30 -13.73 4.76
C ASP A 31 -31.47 -14.57 5.76
N SER A 32 -30.16 -14.72 5.55
CA SER A 32 -29.27 -15.56 6.37
C SER A 32 -28.89 -14.94 7.74
N GLY A 33 -29.38 -13.73 8.03
CA GLY A 33 -29.03 -12.98 9.24
C GLY A 33 -27.61 -12.42 9.26
N ARG A 34 -26.82 -12.63 8.19
CA ARG A 34 -25.46 -12.09 8.04
C ARG A 34 -25.49 -10.67 7.46
N THR A 35 -24.55 -9.84 7.87
CA THR A 35 -24.39 -8.50 7.31
C THR A 35 -23.75 -8.61 5.93
N ILE A 36 -24.52 -8.25 4.90
CA ILE A 36 -24.06 -8.17 3.51
C ILE A 36 -24.01 -6.70 3.11
N GLU A 37 -22.85 -6.26 2.63
CA GLU A 37 -22.66 -4.92 2.08
C GLU A 37 -22.66 -5.00 0.56
N GLU A 38 -23.41 -4.09 -0.08
CA GLU A 38 -23.55 -4.05 -1.54
C GLU A 38 -23.03 -2.72 -2.09
N CYS A 39 -22.20 -2.79 -3.13
CA CYS A 39 -21.67 -1.62 -3.83
C CYS A 39 -21.90 -1.73 -5.33
N LYS A 40 -22.62 -0.76 -5.91
CA LYS A 40 -23.00 -0.76 -7.33
C LYS A 40 -22.11 0.19 -8.12
N LEU A 41 -21.34 -0.37 -9.05
CA LEU A 41 -20.38 0.36 -9.87
C LEU A 41 -20.91 0.52 -11.30
N ARG A 42 -20.64 1.66 -11.92
CA ARG A 42 -20.97 1.93 -13.33
C ARG A 42 -19.71 1.83 -14.18
N VAL A 43 -19.86 1.33 -15.40
CA VAL A 43 -18.75 1.24 -16.36
C VAL A 43 -18.65 2.53 -17.17
N VAL A 44 -17.43 3.09 -17.24
CA VAL A 44 -17.14 4.26 -18.06
C VAL A 44 -15.98 3.92 -19.00
N TYR A 45 -16.21 4.09 -20.30
CA TYR A 45 -15.15 3.94 -21.30
C TYR A 45 -14.36 5.24 -21.41
N ILE A 46 -13.03 5.13 -21.29
CA ILE A 46 -12.11 6.24 -21.45
C ILE A 46 -11.38 6.08 -22.79
N SER A 47 -11.43 7.12 -23.62
CA SER A 47 -10.69 7.15 -24.87
C SER A 47 -9.21 7.45 -24.61
N PRO A 48 -8.26 6.70 -25.19
CA PRO A 48 -6.83 6.95 -25.01
C PRO A 48 -6.38 8.37 -25.44
N HIS A 49 -7.10 8.98 -26.39
CA HIS A 49 -6.79 10.33 -26.89
C HIS A 49 -7.14 11.46 -25.92
N ALA A 50 -7.91 11.20 -24.86
CA ALA A 50 -8.23 12.20 -23.84
C ALA A 50 -7.10 12.38 -22.80
N ALA A 51 -6.06 11.53 -22.81
CA ALA A 51 -4.93 11.62 -21.89
C ALA A 51 -3.79 12.52 -22.38
N VAL A 52 -3.83 12.99 -23.64
CA VAL A 52 -2.75 13.77 -24.30
C VAL A 52 -3.17 15.22 -24.62
N GLY A 53 -4.17 15.74 -23.92
CA GLY A 53 -4.57 17.13 -24.04
C GLY A 53 -4.99 17.67 -22.69
N ASN A 54 -4.28 18.69 -22.23
CA ASN A 54 -4.52 19.52 -21.04
C ASN A 54 -5.94 19.45 -20.45
N SER A 55 -5.96 19.51 -19.11
CA SER A 55 -7.10 19.70 -18.19
C SER A 55 -7.68 18.42 -17.58
N GLU A 56 -7.11 18.12 -16.42
CA GLU A 56 -7.55 17.23 -15.34
C GLU A 56 -9.00 17.49 -14.89
N ASP A 57 -9.59 18.62 -15.32
CA ASP A 57 -10.93 19.09 -14.92
C ASP A 57 -12.08 18.53 -15.78
N GLU A 58 -11.89 18.28 -17.07
CA GLU A 58 -13.03 18.03 -18.00
C GLU A 58 -13.56 16.58 -17.94
N ALA A 59 -12.70 15.60 -17.65
CA ALA A 59 -13.12 14.20 -17.48
C ALA A 59 -13.98 14.01 -16.22
N PHE A 60 -13.72 14.81 -15.18
CA PHE A 60 -14.48 14.80 -13.93
C PHE A 60 -15.80 15.58 -14.03
N ARG A 61 -15.86 16.63 -14.88
CA ARG A 61 -17.11 17.38 -15.13
C ARG A 61 -18.18 16.54 -15.82
N GLY A 62 -17.81 15.68 -16.77
CA GLY A 62 -18.74 14.78 -17.46
C GLY A 62 -19.43 13.77 -16.54
N LEU A 63 -18.71 13.28 -15.51
CA LEU A 63 -19.24 12.40 -14.48
C LEU A 63 -20.32 13.11 -13.62
N LYS A 64 -20.12 14.39 -13.35
CA LYS A 64 -21.03 15.23 -12.56
C LYS A 64 -22.31 15.58 -13.34
N GLN A 65 -22.17 15.93 -14.61
CA GLN A 65 -23.30 16.35 -15.45
C GLN A 65 -24.27 15.21 -15.84
N SER A 66 -23.75 13.99 -16.03
CA SER A 66 -24.59 12.82 -16.34
C SER A 66 -25.39 12.33 -15.14
N PHE A 67 -25.00 12.69 -13.91
CA PHE A 67 -25.74 12.38 -12.71
C PHE A 67 -26.99 13.28 -12.57
N ASP A 68 -26.86 14.56 -12.94
CA ASP A 68 -27.92 15.56 -12.77
C ASP A 68 -29.03 15.47 -13.85
N SER A 69 -28.77 14.86 -15.00
CA SER A 69 -29.71 14.88 -16.14
C SER A 69 -30.79 13.78 -16.12
N SER A 70 -30.76 12.86 -15.15
CA SER A 70 -31.79 11.82 -14.99
C SER A 70 -32.76 12.04 -13.83
N SER A 71 -32.61 13.14 -13.08
CA SER A 71 -33.44 13.46 -11.93
C SER A 71 -34.47 14.55 -12.23
N THR A 72 -35.47 14.24 -13.04
CA THR A 72 -36.77 14.91 -12.88
C THR A 72 -37.63 14.11 -11.90
N ARG A 73 -37.66 14.64 -10.68
CA ARG A 73 -38.71 14.59 -9.65
C ARG A 73 -38.56 13.62 -8.47
N ARG A 74 -38.09 14.27 -7.40
CA ARG A 74 -38.68 14.38 -6.06
C ARG A 74 -38.40 13.24 -5.08
N SER A 75 -37.77 13.67 -3.97
CA SER A 75 -37.70 13.03 -2.65
C SER A 75 -36.52 12.09 -2.39
N ALA A 76 -35.29 12.64 -2.34
CA ALA A 76 -34.19 12.08 -1.52
C ALA A 76 -32.97 13.02 -1.34
N SER A 77 -32.95 14.24 -1.89
CA SER A 77 -31.70 15.01 -2.08
C SER A 77 -31.09 15.68 -0.84
N PHE A 78 -31.58 15.41 0.37
CA PHE A 78 -31.03 16.00 1.61
C PHE A 78 -30.22 15.02 2.47
N ASP A 79 -30.46 13.70 2.32
CA ASP A 79 -29.76 12.67 3.11
C ASP A 79 -28.48 12.14 2.42
N ASP A 80 -28.50 11.95 1.10
CA ASP A 80 -27.35 11.39 0.36
C ASP A 80 -26.12 12.30 0.39
N ASN A 81 -26.31 13.62 0.44
CA ASN A 81 -25.20 14.59 0.53
C ASN A 81 -24.58 14.64 1.94
N GLN A 82 -25.35 14.37 3.00
CA GLN A 82 -24.84 14.29 4.38
C GLN A 82 -24.08 12.97 4.60
N ALA A 83 -24.61 11.85 4.09
CA ALA A 83 -23.93 10.55 4.17
C ALA A 83 -22.63 10.53 3.35
N LEU A 84 -22.61 11.16 2.18
CA LEU A 84 -21.38 11.35 1.39
C LEU A 84 -20.39 12.31 2.04
N GLN A 85 -20.85 13.33 2.78
CA GLN A 85 -19.97 14.22 3.55
C GLN A 85 -19.32 13.46 4.72
N GLY A 86 -20.09 12.64 5.44
CA GLY A 86 -19.55 11.81 6.54
C GLY A 86 -18.49 10.81 6.06
N LEU A 87 -18.77 10.09 4.98
CA LEU A 87 -17.81 9.14 4.40
C LEU A 87 -16.57 9.84 3.80
N LYS A 88 -16.71 11.11 3.39
CA LYS A 88 -15.59 11.93 2.88
C LYS A 88 -14.72 12.45 4.02
N ASP A 89 -15.32 12.85 5.14
CA ASP A 89 -14.61 13.24 6.36
C ASP A 89 -13.87 12.04 6.98
N GLU A 90 -14.46 10.84 6.95
CA GLU A 90 -13.77 9.60 7.34
C GLU A 90 -12.64 9.22 6.37
N ARG A 91 -12.83 9.44 5.06
CA ARG A 91 -11.77 9.25 4.05
C ARG A 91 -10.62 10.23 4.23
N ASP A 92 -10.90 11.49 4.56
CA ASP A 92 -9.85 12.50 4.81
C ASP A 92 -9.07 12.20 6.11
N ALA A 93 -9.73 11.62 7.12
CA ALA A 93 -9.03 11.13 8.32
C ALA A 93 -8.10 9.95 7.99
N ALA A 94 -8.57 8.97 7.20
CA ALA A 94 -7.75 7.84 6.76
C ALA A 94 -6.61 8.27 5.82
N VAL A 95 -6.84 9.27 4.97
CA VAL A 95 -5.80 9.85 4.10
C VAL A 95 -4.74 10.58 4.91
N ARG A 96 -5.13 11.31 5.96
CA ARG A 96 -4.16 11.92 6.90
C ARG A 96 -3.31 10.88 7.62
N GLN A 97 -3.90 9.78 8.07
CA GLN A 97 -3.16 8.67 8.66
C GLN A 97 -2.21 8.01 7.65
N ALA A 98 -2.65 7.80 6.40
CA ALA A 98 -1.78 7.27 5.34
C ALA A 98 -0.60 8.21 5.03
N GLN A 99 -0.84 9.52 5.00
CA GLN A 99 0.22 10.52 4.81
C GLN A 99 1.20 10.56 5.98
N GLN A 100 0.73 10.46 7.23
CA GLN A 100 1.60 10.35 8.41
C GLN A 100 2.46 9.10 8.36
N LEU A 101 1.87 7.95 8.02
CA LEU A 101 2.61 6.69 7.85
C LEU A 101 3.67 6.79 6.74
N GLN A 102 3.36 7.46 5.64
CA GLN A 102 4.35 7.72 4.58
C GLN A 102 5.49 8.62 5.08
N GLN A 103 5.19 9.63 5.89
CA GLN A 103 6.20 10.51 6.47
C GLN A 103 7.07 9.80 7.52
N GLU A 104 6.48 8.94 8.36
CA GLU A 104 7.22 8.08 9.30
C GLU A 104 8.11 7.07 8.56
N LEU A 105 7.60 6.48 7.48
CA LEU A 105 8.39 5.59 6.61
C LEU A 105 9.52 6.33 5.91
N GLU A 106 9.34 7.58 5.48
CA GLU A 106 10.40 8.37 4.85
C GLU A 106 11.52 8.70 5.84
N ILE A 107 11.18 9.05 7.08
CA ILE A 107 12.14 9.31 8.16
C ILE A 107 12.89 8.01 8.52
N LEU A 108 12.18 6.89 8.66
CA LEU A 108 12.76 5.58 8.95
C LEU A 108 13.61 5.05 7.80
N LYS A 109 13.19 5.23 6.55
CA LYS A 109 13.95 4.89 5.34
C LYS A 109 15.23 5.73 5.23
N ARG A 110 15.18 7.03 5.56
CA ARG A 110 16.36 7.90 5.62
C ARG A 110 17.33 7.47 6.74
N ARG A 111 16.80 6.90 7.83
CA ARG A 111 17.59 6.31 8.93
C ARG A 111 18.18 4.95 8.56
N TRP A 112 17.47 4.15 7.77
CA TRP A 112 17.91 2.86 7.24
C TRP A 112 19.01 3.04 6.18
N ASN A 113 18.89 4.03 5.30
CA ASN A 113 19.91 4.32 4.28
C ASN A 113 21.25 4.85 4.84
N ARG A 114 21.34 5.11 6.16
CA ARG A 114 22.58 5.40 6.88
C ARG A 114 23.10 4.21 7.71
N LYS A 115 22.27 3.18 7.87
CA LYS A 115 22.63 1.87 8.42
C LYS A 115 22.77 0.89 7.25
N SER A 116 23.57 1.25 6.26
CA SER A 116 24.13 0.24 5.37
C SER A 116 25.14 -0.54 6.21
N ASP A 117 24.71 -1.72 6.63
CA ASP A 117 25.49 -2.73 7.31
C ASP A 117 26.90 -2.87 6.70
N PRO A 118 27.99 -2.72 7.48
CA PRO A 118 29.25 -3.29 7.09
C PRO A 118 29.12 -4.79 7.33
N GLY A 119 28.70 -5.52 6.29
CA GLY A 119 28.76 -6.97 6.22
C GLY A 119 30.21 -7.46 6.27
N PHE A 120 30.84 -7.36 7.44
CA PHE A 120 32.02 -8.05 7.93
C PHE A 120 32.32 -7.46 9.31
N SER A 121 32.49 -8.30 10.33
CA SER A 121 32.78 -7.81 11.68
C SER A 121 34.14 -7.10 11.68
N PHE A 122 34.16 -5.76 11.66
CA PHE A 122 35.39 -4.96 11.70
C PHE A 122 36.27 -5.34 12.90
N THR A 123 35.65 -5.73 14.01
CA THR A 123 36.37 -6.22 15.19
C THR A 123 37.10 -7.53 14.88
N PHE A 124 36.47 -8.49 14.19
CA PHE A 124 37.13 -9.71 13.72
C PHE A 124 38.30 -9.41 12.77
N ALA A 125 38.13 -8.49 11.83
CA ALA A 125 39.20 -8.03 10.93
C ALA A 125 40.42 -7.52 11.71
N LEU A 126 40.17 -6.71 12.73
CA LEU A 126 41.20 -6.13 13.59
C LEU A 126 41.95 -7.21 14.38
N PHE A 127 41.25 -8.21 14.91
CA PHE A 127 41.89 -9.33 15.62
C PHE A 127 42.77 -10.17 14.68
N VAL A 128 42.28 -10.52 13.50
CA VAL A 128 43.07 -11.30 12.51
C VAL A 128 44.31 -10.52 12.06
N ALA A 129 44.18 -9.20 11.84
CA ALA A 129 45.30 -8.35 11.48
C ALA A 129 46.37 -8.28 12.58
N LEU A 130 45.96 -8.11 13.85
CA LEU A 130 46.89 -8.10 14.98
C LEU A 130 47.62 -9.44 15.14
N ILE A 131 46.91 -10.56 15.03
CA ILE A 131 47.50 -11.91 15.11
C ILE A 131 48.50 -12.10 13.97
N GLY A 132 48.16 -11.70 12.75
CA GLY A 132 49.05 -11.78 11.59
C GLY A 132 50.33 -10.96 11.77
N ILE A 133 50.23 -9.73 12.29
CA ILE A 133 51.39 -8.89 12.60
C ILE A 133 52.24 -9.54 13.69
N MET A 134 51.64 -10.08 14.74
CA MET A 134 52.35 -10.75 15.84
C MET A 134 53.13 -11.96 15.35
N VAL A 135 52.47 -12.86 14.61
CA VAL A 135 53.11 -14.06 14.05
C VAL A 135 54.18 -13.69 13.03
N GLY A 136 53.91 -12.72 12.15
CA GLY A 136 54.89 -12.23 11.17
C GLY A 136 56.11 -11.62 11.83
N PHE A 137 55.93 -10.86 12.91
CA PHE A 137 57.04 -10.28 13.67
C PHE A 137 57.84 -11.35 14.40
N LEU A 138 57.19 -12.37 14.97
CA LEU A 138 57.85 -13.51 15.60
C LEU A 138 58.66 -14.32 14.58
N LEU A 139 58.10 -14.61 13.40
CA LEU A 139 58.82 -15.29 12.33
C LEU A 139 60.01 -14.46 11.85
N ASN A 140 59.84 -13.15 11.69
CA ASN A 140 60.93 -12.25 11.31
C ASN A 140 62.05 -12.23 12.35
N LEU A 141 61.72 -12.24 13.65
CA LEU A 141 62.70 -12.34 14.74
C LEU A 141 63.38 -13.72 14.79
N SER A 142 62.63 -14.80 14.63
CA SER A 142 63.18 -16.17 14.62
C SER A 142 64.07 -16.44 13.40
N LEU A 143 63.73 -15.89 12.24
CA LEU A 143 64.51 -16.00 11.01
C LEU A 143 65.67 -14.99 10.94
N SER A 144 65.60 -13.88 11.68
CA SER A 144 66.72 -12.95 11.88
C SER A 144 67.71 -13.41 12.94
N SER A 145 67.52 -14.56 13.59
CA SER A 145 68.56 -15.10 14.47
C SER A 145 69.74 -15.51 13.58
N PRO A 146 70.91 -14.84 13.68
CA PRO A 146 72.07 -15.26 12.92
C PRO A 146 72.44 -16.66 13.41
N SER A 147 72.54 -17.61 12.48
CA SER A 147 73.12 -18.91 12.74
C SER A 147 74.59 -18.73 13.11
N THR A 148 74.86 -18.41 14.38
CA THR A 148 76.18 -18.55 14.98
C THR A 148 76.36 -20.02 15.33
N GLN A 149 76.81 -20.80 14.34
CA GLN A 149 78.00 -21.66 14.40
C GLN A 149 78.11 -22.45 13.10
#